data_AF-A0A965XRE8-F1
#
_entry.id   AF-A0A965XRE8-F1
#
_cell.length_a   1.000
_cell.length_b   1.000
_cell.length_c   1.000
_cell.angle_alpha   90.00
_cell.angle_beta   90.00
_cell.angle_gamma   90.00
#
_symmetry.space_group_name_H-M   'P 1'
#
loop_
_entity.id
_entity.type
_entity.pdbx_description
1 polymer ?
#
loop_
_entity_poly.entity_id
_entity_poly.type
_entity_poly.pdbx_seq_one_letter_code
_entity_poly.pdbx_strand_id
1 'polypeptide(L)'
;MRKIIEFKIGDQAFTARELSVAQIRELLDAMANAYQPHLIDMLFPESGISGGIVAASLGLSLDDLDALDLAPSELETVVAKVGEANPFLSGLILRLADLGRKMSSLETSTGPSAA
;
A
#
# COMPACT_ATOMS: atom_id res chain seq x y z
N MET A 1 2.84 -9.38 -20.49
CA MET A 1 3.85 -9.73 -19.48
C MET A 1 3.63 -8.83 -18.29
N ARG A 2 3.71 -9.34 -17.05
CA ARG A 2 3.60 -8.52 -15.83
C ARG A 2 4.89 -7.71 -15.65
N LYS A 3 4.80 -6.47 -15.16
CA LYS A 3 5.99 -5.70 -14.80
C LYS A 3 6.70 -6.35 -13.61
N ILE A 4 8.02 -6.48 -13.70
CA ILE A 4 8.86 -7.07 -12.65
C ILE A 4 10.05 -6.13 -12.44
N ILE A 5 10.37 -5.86 -11.19
CA ILE A 5 11.52 -5.05 -10.78
C ILE A 5 12.34 -5.89 -9.80
N GLU A 6 13.56 -6.21 -10.21
CA GLU A 6 14.55 -6.87 -9.37
C GLU A 6 15.46 -5.81 -8.75
N PHE A 7 15.71 -5.91 -7.46
CA PHE A 7 16.56 -4.98 -6.73
C PHE A 7 17.21 -5.66 -5.54
N LYS A 8 18.19 -4.98 -4.93
CA LYS A 8 18.90 -5.46 -3.74
C LYS A 8 18.94 -4.39 -2.66
N ILE A 9 18.95 -4.84 -1.42
CA ILE A 9 19.19 -4.03 -0.24
C ILE A 9 20.22 -4.80 0.59
N GLY A 10 21.40 -4.21 0.80
CA GLY A 10 22.55 -4.95 1.32
C GLY A 10 22.82 -6.20 0.46
N ASP A 11 22.85 -7.36 1.12
CA ASP A 11 23.05 -8.67 0.49
C ASP A 11 21.75 -9.39 0.12
N GLN A 12 20.59 -8.83 0.47
CA GLN A 12 19.29 -9.42 0.20
C GLN A 12 18.78 -9.02 -1.19
N ALA A 13 18.27 -10.00 -1.93
CA ALA A 13 17.67 -9.80 -3.24
C ALA A 13 16.15 -9.84 -3.17
N PHE A 14 15.50 -8.89 -3.82
CA PHE A 14 14.05 -8.74 -3.85
C PHE A 14 13.53 -8.69 -5.28
N THR A 15 12.29 -9.15 -5.46
CA THR A 15 11.58 -9.10 -6.73
C THR A 15 10.19 -8.53 -6.51
N ALA A 16 10.01 -7.23 -6.81
CA ALA A 16 8.70 -6.62 -6.83
C ALA A 16 7.98 -6.95 -8.14
N ARG A 17 6.74 -7.44 -8.03
CA ARG A 17 5.91 -7.83 -9.16
C ARG A 17 4.66 -6.97 -9.24
N GLU A 18 4.24 -6.68 -10.46
CA GLU A 18 2.94 -6.10 -10.72
C GLU A 18 1.83 -7.06 -10.28
N LEU A 19 0.92 -6.53 -9.47
CA LEU A 19 -0.24 -7.23 -8.98
C LEU A 19 -1.30 -7.32 -10.07
N SER A 20 -1.90 -8.50 -10.19
CA SER A 20 -3.05 -8.69 -11.06
C SER A 20 -4.30 -8.00 -10.51
N VAL A 21 -5.28 -7.76 -11.39
CA VAL A 21 -6.59 -7.21 -10.99
C VAL A 21 -7.27 -8.06 -9.91
N ALA A 22 -7.11 -9.38 -9.96
CA ALA A 22 -7.65 -10.29 -8.94
C ALA A 22 -7.01 -10.04 -7.57
N GLN A 23 -5.68 -9.98 -7.50
CA GLN A 23 -4.94 -9.69 -6.27
C GLN A 23 -5.25 -8.29 -5.72
N ILE A 24 -5.37 -7.29 -6.60
CA ILE A 24 -5.77 -5.94 -6.20
C ILE A 24 -7.18 -5.95 -5.58
N ARG A 25 -8.12 -6.67 -6.18
CA ARG A 25 -9.48 -6.80 -5.62
C ARG A 25 -9.45 -7.45 -4.25
N GLU A 26 -8.74 -8.56 -4.10
CA GLU A 26 -8.59 -9.25 -2.80
C GLU A 26 -8.02 -8.32 -1.73
N LEU A 27 -7.00 -7.52 -2.06
CA LEU A 27 -6.42 -6.54 -1.15
C LEU A 27 -7.41 -5.45 -0.75
N LEU A 28 -8.16 -4.90 -1.71
CA LEU A 28 -9.18 -3.87 -1.43
C LEU A 28 -10.33 -4.43 -0.58
N ASP A 29 -10.77 -5.64 -0.86
CA ASP A 29 -11.81 -6.32 -0.08
C ASP A 29 -11.31 -6.61 1.35
N ALA A 30 -10.04 -7.00 1.52
CA ALA A 30 -9.43 -7.17 2.84
C ALA A 30 -9.36 -5.84 3.62
N MET A 31 -8.98 -4.75 2.96
CA MET A 31 -8.97 -3.41 3.55
C MET A 31 -10.38 -2.95 3.96
N ALA A 32 -11.41 -3.25 3.17
CA ALA A 32 -12.78 -2.85 3.50
C ALA A 32 -13.36 -3.59 4.71
N ASN A 33 -12.96 -4.85 4.93
CA ASN A 33 -13.59 -5.72 5.93
C ASN A 33 -12.81 -5.83 7.26
N ALA A 34 -11.48 -5.75 7.23
CA ALA A 34 -10.65 -6.06 8.39
C ALA A 34 -9.30 -5.33 8.36
N TYR A 35 -9.30 -4.03 8.00
CA TYR A 35 -8.06 -3.27 7.97
C TYR A 35 -7.40 -3.22 9.34
N GLN A 36 -6.19 -3.80 9.41
CA GLN A 36 -5.26 -3.59 10.51
C GLN A 36 -4.04 -2.85 9.96
N PRO A 37 -3.72 -1.65 10.49
CA PRO A 37 -2.55 -0.90 10.03
C PRO A 37 -1.26 -1.68 10.30
N HIS A 38 -0.47 -1.87 9.25
CA HIS A 38 0.88 -2.40 9.29
C HIS A 38 1.89 -1.30 9.63
N LEU A 39 3.09 -1.66 10.09
CA LEU A 39 4.16 -0.69 10.39
C LEU A 39 4.49 0.20 9.17
N ILE A 40 4.50 -0.38 7.97
CA ILE A 40 4.69 0.33 6.70
C ILE A 40 3.65 1.45 6.50
N ASP A 41 2.40 1.20 6.88
CA ASP A 41 1.32 2.18 6.75
C ASP A 41 1.55 3.38 7.67
N MET A 42 2.18 3.15 8.82
CA MET A 42 2.50 4.18 9.80
C MET A 42 3.75 4.97 9.43
N LEU A 43 4.77 4.31 8.88
CA LEU A 43 6.04 4.93 8.49
C LEU A 43 5.93 5.71 7.18
N PHE A 44 5.11 5.24 6.23
CA PHE A 44 4.99 5.81 4.89
C PHE A 44 3.53 6.12 4.51
N PRO A 45 2.79 6.91 5.32
CA PRO A 45 1.34 7.13 5.12
C PRO A 45 1.01 7.79 3.77
N GLU A 46 1.92 8.58 3.23
CA GLU A 46 1.75 9.30 1.97
C GLU A 46 2.07 8.45 0.72
N SER A 47 2.63 7.25 0.89
CA SER A 47 3.10 6.43 -0.24
C SER A 47 1.95 5.82 -1.05
N GLY A 48 0.76 5.68 -0.46
CA GLY A 48 -0.36 4.94 -1.05
C GLY A 48 -0.07 3.45 -1.26
N ILE A 49 1.01 2.92 -0.66
CA ILE A 49 1.44 1.53 -0.73
C ILE A 49 1.43 0.98 0.69
N SER A 50 0.49 0.07 0.96
CA SER A 50 0.35 -0.52 2.27
C SER A 50 1.24 -1.74 2.49
N GLY A 51 1.39 -2.16 3.76
CA GLY A 51 2.13 -3.38 4.08
C GLY A 51 1.61 -4.63 3.34
N GLY A 52 0.28 -4.75 3.23
CA GLY A 52 -0.35 -5.83 2.45
C GLY A 52 0.00 -5.78 0.96
N ILE A 53 0.12 -4.58 0.37
CA ILE A 53 0.54 -4.41 -1.03
C ILE A 53 2.01 -4.81 -1.20
N VAL A 54 2.87 -4.42 -0.26
CA VAL A 54 4.30 -4.78 -0.28
C VAL A 54 4.47 -6.29 -0.22
N ALA A 55 3.84 -6.95 0.77
CA ALA A 55 3.90 -8.40 0.93
C ALA A 55 3.41 -9.12 -0.34
N ALA A 56 2.24 -8.75 -0.85
CA ALA A 56 1.67 -9.35 -2.05
C ALA A 56 2.56 -9.16 -3.29
N SER A 57 3.18 -7.98 -3.46
CA SER A 57 4.03 -7.67 -4.61
C SER A 57 5.35 -8.45 -4.57
N LEU A 58 5.92 -8.64 -3.39
CA LEU A 58 7.14 -9.43 -3.18
C LEU A 58 6.85 -10.94 -3.21
N GLY A 59 5.60 -11.34 -2.99
CA GLY A 59 5.19 -12.74 -2.87
C GLY A 59 5.50 -13.32 -1.48
N LEU A 60 5.37 -12.48 -0.46
CA LEU A 60 5.59 -12.80 0.96
C LEU A 60 4.25 -12.77 1.72
N SER A 61 4.21 -13.40 2.89
CA SER A 61 3.19 -13.08 3.89
C SER A 61 3.52 -11.78 4.64
N LEU A 62 2.57 -11.25 5.41
CA LEU A 62 2.85 -10.10 6.30
C LEU A 62 3.85 -10.47 7.40
N ASP A 63 3.74 -11.67 7.97
CA ASP A 63 4.67 -12.16 9.00
C ASP A 63 6.10 -12.30 8.44
N ASP A 64 6.25 -12.77 7.20
CA ASP A 64 7.55 -12.85 6.52
C ASP A 64 8.14 -11.45 6.26
N LEU A 65 7.29 -10.47 5.97
CA LEU A 65 7.69 -9.09 5.74
C LEU A 65 8.16 -8.43 7.06
N ASP A 66 7.47 -8.69 8.17
CA ASP A 66 7.85 -8.21 9.51
C ASP A 66 9.12 -8.89 10.03
N ALA A 67 9.39 -10.12 9.61
CA ALA A 67 10.62 -10.84 9.94
C ALA A 67 11.85 -10.33 9.16
N LEU A 68 11.68 -9.45 8.17
CA LEU A 68 12.80 -8.83 7.47
C LEU A 68 13.50 -7.83 8.40
N ASP A 69 14.78 -8.06 8.64
CA ASP A 69 15.65 -7.14 9.38
C ASP A 69 16.05 -5.94 8.50
N LEU A 70 15.08 -5.08 8.18
CA LEU A 70 15.26 -3.89 7.36
C LEU A 70 15.11 -2.62 8.21
N ALA A 71 16.05 -1.70 8.04
CA ALA A 71 15.91 -0.35 8.58
C ALA A 71 14.80 0.43 7.86
N PRO A 72 14.24 1.50 8.47
CA PRO A 72 13.21 2.31 7.82
C PRO A 72 13.62 2.86 6.44
N SER A 73 14.86 3.31 6.25
CA SER A 73 15.35 3.79 4.94
C SER A 73 15.43 2.70 3.88
N GLU A 74 15.68 1.46 4.30
CA GLU A 74 15.67 0.30 3.43
C GLU A 74 14.24 -0.07 3.04
N LEU A 75 13.34 -0.04 4.02
CA LEU A 75 11.91 -0.25 3.81
C LEU A 75 11.31 0.81 2.87
N GLU A 76 11.73 2.07 2.96
CA GLU A 76 11.36 3.12 2.02
C GLU A 76 11.74 2.74 0.58
N THR A 77 12.94 2.17 0.40
CA THR A 77 13.41 1.68 -0.91
C THR A 77 12.53 0.53 -1.41
N VAL A 78 12.15 -0.42 -0.54
CA VAL A 78 11.22 -1.51 -0.89
C VAL A 78 9.88 -0.93 -1.35
N VAL A 79 9.29 -0.03 -0.56
CA VAL A 79 8.00 0.61 -0.86
C VAL A 79 8.06 1.34 -2.19
N ALA A 80 9.12 2.10 -2.45
CA ALA A 80 9.32 2.79 -3.73
C ALA A 80 9.39 1.81 -4.91
N LYS A 81 10.14 0.71 -4.77
CA LYS A 81 10.26 -0.31 -5.84
C LYS A 81 8.97 -1.08 -6.08
N VAL A 82 8.19 -1.35 -5.03
CA VAL A 82 6.84 -1.90 -5.15
C VAL A 82 5.91 -0.93 -5.86
N GLY A 83 5.96 0.37 -5.52
CA GLY A 83 5.20 1.41 -6.21
C GLY A 83 5.58 1.54 -7.69
N GLU A 84 6.88 1.49 -8.01
CA GLU A 84 7.37 1.47 -9.40
C GLU A 84 6.83 0.25 -10.16
N ALA A 85 6.71 -0.92 -9.53
CA ALA A 85 6.14 -2.12 -10.14
C ALA A 85 4.61 -2.04 -10.30
N ASN A 86 3.93 -1.21 -9.49
CA ASN A 86 2.47 -1.14 -9.38
C ASN A 86 1.89 0.29 -9.57
N PRO A 87 2.27 1.04 -10.62
CA PRO A 87 1.92 2.46 -10.74
C PRO A 87 0.41 2.71 -10.82
N PHE A 88 -0.34 1.78 -11.41
CA PHE A 88 -1.80 1.88 -11.50
C PHE A 88 -2.48 1.74 -10.15
N LEU A 89 -1.99 0.82 -9.31
CA LEU A 89 -2.53 0.60 -7.97
C LEU A 89 -2.25 1.81 -7.08
N SER A 90 -1.02 2.33 -7.06
CA SER A 90 -0.69 3.55 -6.32
C SER A 90 -1.63 4.70 -6.70
N GLY A 91 -1.82 4.90 -8.01
CA GLY A 91 -2.74 5.93 -8.50
C GLY A 91 -4.21 5.68 -8.13
N LEU A 92 -4.65 4.42 -8.04
CA LEU A 92 -5.99 4.09 -7.57
C LEU A 92 -6.16 4.43 -6.09
N ILE A 93 -5.23 4.00 -5.22
CA ILE A 93 -5.29 4.24 -3.78
C ILE A 93 -5.31 5.74 -3.47
N LEU A 94 -4.45 6.53 -4.11
CA LEU A 94 -4.44 7.99 -3.93
C LEU A 94 -5.76 8.64 -4.33
N ARG A 95 -6.36 8.20 -5.45
CA ARG A 95 -7.70 8.69 -5.88
C ARG A 95 -8.80 8.29 -4.90
N LEU A 96 -8.75 7.08 -4.34
CA LEU A 96 -9.70 6.63 -3.33
C LEU A 96 -9.56 7.44 -2.04
N ALA A 97 -8.33 7.72 -1.61
CA ALA A 97 -8.07 8.58 -0.46
C ALA A 97 -8.59 10.01 -0.68
N ASP A 98 -8.36 10.58 -1.87
CA ASP A 98 -8.93 11.88 -2.25
C ASP A 98 -10.46 11.88 -2.25
N LEU A 99 -11.08 10.83 -2.78
CA LEU A 99 -12.53 10.71 -2.80
C LEU A 99 -13.09 10.62 -1.38
N GLY A 100 -12.47 9.81 -0.52
CA GLY A 100 -12.82 9.70 0.90
C GLY A 100 -12.74 11.04 1.63
N ARG A 101 -11.63 11.78 1.46
CA ARG A 101 -11.46 13.12 2.04
C ARG A 101 -12.55 14.09 1.58
N LYS A 102 -12.87 14.11 0.28
CA LYS A 102 -13.94 14.96 -0.26
C LYS A 102 -15.30 14.60 0.31
N MET A 103 -15.63 13.31 0.42
CA MET A 103 -16.89 12.86 1.00
C MET A 103 -17.02 13.26 2.48
N SER A 104 -15.99 13.03 3.29
CA SER A 104 -15.99 13.45 4.69
C SER A 104 -16.15 14.97 4.85
N SER A 105 -15.54 15.77 3.96
CA SER A 105 -15.69 17.23 4.00
C SER A 105 -17.13 17.70 3.70
N LEU A 106 -17.86 16.99 2.83
CA LEU A 106 -19.27 17.27 2.50
C LEU A 106 -20.22 16.91 3.65
N GLU A 107 -19.94 15.82 4.38
CA GLU A 107 -20.71 15.45 5.57
C GLU A 107 -20.48 16.44 6.73
N THR A 108 -19.26 16.92 6.93
CA THR A 108 -18.98 17.94 7.98
C THR A 108 -19.55 19.32 7.68
N SER A 109 -19.89 19.63 6.43
CA SER A 109 -20.54 20.90 6.04
C SER A 109 -22.07 20.83 6.09
N THR A 110 -22.65 19.69 6.50
CA THR A 110 -24.10 19.46 6.58
C THR A 110 -24.61 19.13 8.00
N GLY A 111 -24.11 19.80 9.05
CA GLY A 111 -24.84 19.83 10.34
C GLY A 111 -24.37 20.90 11.36
N PRO A 112 -25.24 21.40 12.27
CA PRO A 112 -26.72 21.40 12.29
C PRO A 112 -27.29 22.79 11.97
N SER A 113 -28.33 22.84 11.13
CA SER A 113 -29.29 23.95 11.15
C SER A 113 -30.30 23.66 12.26
N ALA A 114 -29.97 23.97 13.52
CA ALA A 114 -30.93 24.00 14.64
C ALA A 114 -30.35 24.69 15.88
N ALA A 115 -30.69 25.98 16.07
CA ALA A 115 -31.19 26.62 17.30
C ALA A 115 -31.03 28.14 17.19
#